data_AF-B0CF59-F1
#
_entry.id   AF-B0CF59-F1
#
_cell.length_a   1.000
_cell.length_b   1.000
_cell.length_c   1.000
_cell.angle_alpha   90.00
_cell.angle_beta   90.00
_cell.angle_gamma   90.00
#
_symmetry.space_group_name_H-M   'P 1'
#
loop_
_entity.id
_entity.type
_entity.pdbx_description
1 polymer ?
#
loop_
_entity_poly.entity_id
_entity_poly.type
_entity_poly.pdbx_seq_one_letter_code
_entity_poly.pdbx_strand_id
1 'polypeptide(L)'
;MCKTLTPQVRLILLLSRNTFPVRGRSNGFTLPELLVASLILSLVITLAGLGLIQILRANERNTVEAERQSELNRALDFIVDDIKTATSVSVSDIPARANYLGVFKLTKVEGEGAARQEFEFAYYTAPKSASAIWRGPRTVYRQQIAPALAGPSTYALVDAISSVNPNCTGSGNSPPTSKGLKVFVQDNSYVKLCLVGQLNDSRTLLLETQAFTRGS
;
A
#
# COMPACT_ATOMS: atom_id res chain seq x y z
N MET A 1 19.71 -28.37 -12.78
CA MET A 1 18.85 -29.25 -11.97
C MET A 1 17.42 -28.75 -12.08
N CYS A 2 16.68 -29.31 -13.04
CA CYS A 2 15.29 -28.99 -13.33
C CYS A 2 14.45 -30.16 -12.81
N LYS A 3 13.47 -29.88 -11.94
CA LYS A 3 12.48 -30.87 -11.51
C LYS A 3 11.14 -30.49 -12.13
N THR A 4 10.81 -31.17 -13.22
CA THR A 4 9.45 -31.37 -13.72
C THR A 4 8.69 -32.29 -12.77
N LEU A 5 7.42 -31.98 -12.49
CA LEU A 5 6.34 -32.93 -12.14
C LEU A 5 5.02 -32.15 -11.97
N THR A 6 4.29 -31.98 -13.07
CA THR A 6 2.82 -32.01 -13.11
C THR A 6 2.36 -33.47 -13.27
N PRO A 7 1.06 -33.83 -13.26
CA PRO A 7 -0.14 -33.21 -12.67
C PRO A 7 -0.95 -34.23 -11.85
N GLN A 8 -1.71 -33.84 -10.82
CA GLN A 8 -2.93 -34.58 -10.42
C GLN A 8 -3.81 -33.70 -9.53
N VAL A 9 -4.62 -32.83 -10.13
CA VAL A 9 -5.86 -32.39 -9.48
C VAL A 9 -6.81 -33.59 -9.59
N ARG A 10 -6.77 -34.47 -8.59
CA ARG A 10 -7.76 -35.52 -8.42
C ARG A 10 -9.03 -34.85 -7.93
N LEU A 11 -9.87 -34.46 -8.88
CA LEU A 11 -11.25 -34.08 -8.66
C LEU A 11 -11.96 -35.26 -7.95
N ILE A 12 -12.13 -35.14 -6.63
CA ILE A 12 -12.96 -36.07 -5.85
C ILE A 12 -14.42 -35.72 -6.17
N LEU A 13 -14.88 -36.20 -7.33
CA LEU A 13 -16.28 -36.45 -7.59
C LEU A 13 -16.68 -37.72 -6.83
N LEU A 14 -16.87 -37.60 -5.52
CA LEU A 14 -17.73 -38.51 -4.77
C LEU A 14 -19.13 -37.91 -4.74
N LEU A 15 -19.75 -37.83 -5.93
CA LEU A 15 -21.20 -37.86 -6.01
C LEU A 15 -21.61 -39.24 -5.51
N SER A 16 -21.95 -39.31 -4.22
CA SER A 16 -22.73 -40.41 -3.66
C SER A 16 -23.98 -40.55 -4.54
N ARG A 17 -23.97 -41.61 -5.33
CA ARG A 17 -24.99 -41.97 -6.29
C ARG A 17 -26.18 -42.55 -5.53
N ASN A 18 -26.87 -41.72 -4.74
CA ASN A 18 -28.23 -42.03 -4.32
C ASN A 18 -29.16 -41.65 -5.47
N THR A 19 -29.31 -42.60 -6.38
CA THR A 19 -30.48 -42.67 -7.25
C THR A 19 -31.70 -42.82 -6.35
N PHE A 20 -32.36 -41.70 -6.03
CA PHE A 20 -33.72 -41.74 -5.52
C PHE A 20 -34.61 -42.30 -6.64
N PRO A 21 -35.23 -43.47 -6.46
CA PRO A 21 -36.16 -43.99 -7.44
C PRO A 21 -37.46 -43.18 -7.33
N VAL A 22 -37.59 -42.11 -8.10
CA VAL A 22 -38.88 -41.42 -8.28
C VAL A 22 -39.71 -42.27 -9.25
N ARG A 23 -40.46 -43.23 -8.70
CA ARG A 23 -41.57 -43.88 -9.39
C ARG A 23 -42.81 -43.82 -8.50
N GLY A 24 -43.82 -43.09 -8.97
CA GLY A 24 -45.18 -43.23 -8.48
C GLY A 24 -46.01 -41.96 -8.59
N ARG A 25 -46.98 -41.97 -9.53
CA ARG A 25 -48.24 -41.21 -9.58
C ARG A 25 -48.15 -39.68 -9.40
N SER A 26 -48.65 -38.94 -10.39
CA SER A 26 -48.96 -37.51 -10.31
C SER A 26 -50.08 -37.25 -9.29
N ASN A 27 -49.76 -37.31 -8.01
CA ASN A 27 -50.61 -36.81 -6.94
C ASN A 27 -50.23 -35.34 -6.72
N GLY A 28 -51.22 -34.44 -6.76
CA GLY A 28 -51.01 -33.02 -6.49
C GLY A 28 -50.40 -32.80 -5.11
N PHE A 29 -49.55 -31.77 -4.99
CA PHE A 29 -48.94 -31.39 -3.71
C PHE A 29 -50.02 -31.16 -2.65
N THR A 30 -49.85 -31.78 -1.48
CA THR A 30 -50.73 -31.51 -0.35
C THR A 30 -50.36 -30.17 0.28
N LEU A 31 -51.36 -29.42 0.74
CA LEU A 31 -51.20 -28.11 1.40
C LEU A 31 -50.12 -28.09 2.52
N PRO A 32 -50.03 -29.08 3.43
CA PRO A 32 -48.99 -29.08 4.48
C PRO A 32 -47.57 -29.30 3.94
N GLU A 33 -47.41 -30.02 2.84
CA GLU A 33 -46.11 -30.32 2.24
C GLU A 33 -45.48 -29.07 1.61
N LEU A 34 -46.31 -28.24 0.96
CA LEU A 34 -45.90 -26.94 0.43
C LEU A 34 -45.55 -25.96 1.56
N LEU A 35 -46.27 -26.02 2.69
CA LEU A 35 -45.99 -25.19 3.86
C LEU A 35 -44.63 -25.52 4.48
N VAL A 36 -44.33 -26.81 4.69
CA VAL A 36 -43.02 -27.25 5.21
C VAL A 36 -41.89 -26.90 4.23
N ALA A 37 -42.09 -27.13 2.93
CA ALA A 37 -41.10 -26.78 1.92
C ALA A 37 -40.78 -25.28 1.92
N SER A 38 -41.79 -24.41 2.03
CA SER A 38 -41.61 -22.96 2.10
C SER A 38 -40.82 -22.52 3.34
N LEU A 39 -41.06 -23.19 4.48
CA LEU A 39 -40.39 -22.89 5.74
C LEU A 39 -38.91 -23.24 5.66
N ILE A 40 -38.58 -24.45 5.16
CA ILE A 40 -37.18 -24.88 4.97
C ILE A 40 -36.47 -23.95 3.97
N LEU A 41 -37.12 -23.60 2.86
CA LEU A 41 -36.54 -22.69 1.87
C LEU A 41 -36.24 -21.31 2.47
N SER A 42 -37.14 -20.75 3.27
CA SER A 42 -36.95 -19.46 3.93
C SER A 42 -35.74 -19.47 4.87
N LEU A 43 -35.55 -20.57 5.61
CA LEU A 43 -34.40 -20.76 6.49
C LEU A 43 -33.09 -20.81 5.71
N VAL A 44 -33.06 -21.58 4.62
CA VAL A 44 -31.88 -21.71 3.75
C VAL A 44 -31.51 -20.36 3.13
N ILE A 45 -32.48 -19.61 2.61
CA ILE A 45 -32.25 -18.27 2.03
C ILE A 45 -31.68 -17.32 3.08
N THR A 46 -32.21 -17.36 4.31
CA THR A 46 -31.73 -16.50 5.40
C THR A 46 -30.28 -16.80 5.76
N LEU A 47 -29.93 -18.08 5.91
CA LEU A 47 -28.56 -18.51 6.18
C LEU A 47 -27.60 -18.14 5.05
N ALA A 48 -28.02 -18.36 3.79
CA ALA A 48 -27.24 -17.99 2.62
C ALA A 48 -27.03 -16.46 2.53
N GLY A 49 -28.06 -15.67 2.84
CA GLY A 49 -27.99 -14.20 2.85
C GLY A 49 -26.99 -13.68 3.87
N LEU A 50 -27.00 -14.22 5.09
CA LEU A 50 -25.99 -13.87 6.12
C LEU A 50 -24.58 -14.27 5.67
N GLY A 51 -24.42 -15.46 5.09
CA GLY A 51 -23.14 -15.92 4.55
C GLY A 51 -22.58 -14.99 3.46
N LEU A 52 -23.43 -14.59 2.51
CA LEU A 52 -23.02 -13.69 1.42
C LEU A 52 -22.55 -12.32 1.94
N ILE A 53 -23.26 -11.73 2.92
CA ILE A 53 -22.87 -10.44 3.51
C ILE A 53 -21.47 -10.53 4.15
N GLN A 54 -21.16 -11.64 4.82
CA GLN A 54 -19.84 -11.81 5.43
C GLN A 54 -18.74 -11.91 4.36
N ILE A 55 -18.99 -12.63 3.26
CA ILE A 55 -18.06 -12.74 2.15
C ILE A 55 -17.84 -11.37 1.49
N LEU A 56 -18.89 -10.59 1.26
CA LEU A 56 -18.79 -9.27 0.64
C LEU A 56 -17.98 -8.30 1.52
N ARG A 57 -18.23 -8.29 2.83
CA ARG A 57 -17.47 -7.47 3.79
C ARG A 57 -16.00 -7.87 3.86
N ALA A 58 -15.72 -9.17 3.80
CA ALA A 58 -14.35 -9.67 3.76
C ALA A 58 -13.65 -9.26 2.45
N ASN A 59 -14.35 -9.34 1.32
CA ASN A 59 -13.82 -8.95 0.02
C ASN A 59 -13.50 -7.44 -0.01
N GLU A 60 -14.42 -6.58 0.43
CA GLU A 60 -14.22 -5.13 0.49
C GLU A 60 -13.00 -4.76 1.34
N ARG A 61 -12.81 -5.42 2.48
CA ARG A 61 -11.62 -5.20 3.33
C ARG A 61 -10.33 -5.59 2.61
N ASN A 62 -10.34 -6.75 1.94
CA ASN A 62 -9.17 -7.24 1.21
C ASN A 62 -8.84 -6.35 0.01
N THR A 63 -9.86 -5.85 -0.71
CA THR A 63 -9.63 -4.94 -1.85
C THR A 63 -9.03 -3.62 -1.38
N VAL A 64 -9.52 -3.06 -0.28
CA VAL A 64 -8.98 -1.81 0.28
C VAL A 64 -7.55 -1.99 0.80
N GLU A 65 -7.24 -3.12 1.45
CA GLU A 65 -5.86 -3.41 1.86
C GLU A 65 -4.93 -3.57 0.65
N ALA A 66 -5.37 -4.25 -0.41
CA ALA A 66 -4.58 -4.42 -1.64
C ALA A 66 -4.33 -3.09 -2.37
N GLU A 67 -5.34 -2.22 -2.44
CA GLU A 67 -5.22 -0.88 -3.02
C GLU A 67 -4.18 -0.05 -2.25
N ARG A 68 -4.23 -0.04 -0.91
CA ARG A 68 -3.23 0.65 -0.07
C ARG A 68 -1.82 0.14 -0.30
N GLN A 69 -1.64 -1.19 -0.39
CA GLN A 69 -0.32 -1.76 -0.69
C GLN A 69 0.20 -1.29 -2.04
N SER A 70 -0.67 -1.26 -3.05
CA SER A 70 -0.34 -0.76 -4.40
C SER A 70 0.08 0.72 -4.36
N GLU A 71 -0.67 1.57 -3.68
CA GLU A 71 -0.35 3.00 -3.54
C GLU A 71 0.98 3.24 -2.83
N LEU A 72 1.24 2.51 -1.74
CA LEU A 72 2.52 2.58 -1.00
C LEU A 72 3.70 2.13 -1.87
N ASN A 73 3.53 1.04 -2.63
CA ASN A 73 4.55 0.58 -3.58
C ASN A 73 4.81 1.63 -4.66
N ARG A 74 3.75 2.17 -5.29
CA ARG A 74 3.88 3.21 -6.32
C ARG A 74 4.58 4.46 -5.79
N ALA A 75 4.29 4.85 -4.56
CA ALA A 75 4.93 6.00 -3.93
C ALA A 75 6.41 5.74 -3.63
N LEU A 76 6.74 4.53 -3.18
CA LEU A 76 8.12 4.12 -2.95
C LEU A 76 8.92 4.08 -4.26
N ASP A 77 8.33 3.53 -5.32
CA ASP A 77 8.92 3.49 -6.66
C ASP A 77 9.15 4.91 -7.20
N PHE A 78 8.19 5.82 -6.99
CA PHE A 78 8.36 7.22 -7.34
C PHE A 78 9.55 7.85 -6.60
N ILE A 79 9.68 7.61 -5.29
CA ILE A 79 10.81 8.13 -4.49
C ILE A 79 12.14 7.57 -5.01
N VAL A 80 12.17 6.27 -5.32
CA VAL A 80 13.35 5.59 -5.89
C VAL A 80 13.75 6.20 -7.22
N ASP A 81 12.78 6.44 -8.11
CA ASP A 81 13.04 7.07 -9.41
C ASP A 81 13.53 8.52 -9.24
N ASP A 82 12.97 9.25 -8.28
CA ASP A 82 13.43 10.60 -7.92
C ASP A 82 14.89 10.60 -7.46
N ILE A 83 15.29 9.59 -6.68
CA ILE A 83 16.68 9.41 -6.23
C ILE A 83 17.59 8.99 -7.38
N LYS A 84 17.16 8.06 -8.23
CA LYS A 84 17.94 7.62 -9.40
C LYS A 84 18.24 8.76 -10.36
N THR A 85 17.31 9.69 -10.49
CA THR A 85 17.47 10.87 -11.35
C THR A 85 18.18 12.04 -10.64
N ALA A 86 18.39 11.95 -9.32
CA ALA A 86 19.13 12.94 -8.56
C ALA A 86 20.64 12.84 -8.81
N THR A 87 21.32 13.97 -8.68
CA THR A 87 22.78 14.07 -8.69
C THR A 87 23.33 13.70 -7.31
N SER A 88 22.72 14.23 -6.24
CA SER A 88 23.14 14.00 -4.86
C SER A 88 21.95 13.93 -3.92
N VAL A 89 22.11 13.17 -2.85
CA VAL A 89 21.14 13.07 -1.75
C VAL A 89 21.82 13.43 -0.43
N SER A 90 21.12 14.16 0.43
CA SER A 90 21.58 14.51 1.78
C SER A 90 20.45 14.41 2.80
N VAL A 91 20.81 14.15 4.06
CA VAL A 91 19.91 14.20 5.22
C VAL A 91 20.14 15.44 6.09
N SER A 92 21.12 16.28 5.74
CA SER A 92 21.41 17.56 6.40
C SER A 92 20.72 18.73 5.70
N ASP A 93 20.62 19.86 6.41
CA ASP A 93 20.19 21.15 5.84
C ASP A 93 18.81 21.09 5.15
N ILE A 94 17.91 20.28 5.70
CA ILE A 94 16.52 20.21 5.28
C ILE A 94 15.78 21.39 5.91
N PRO A 95 15.12 22.26 5.13
CA PRO A 95 14.39 23.40 5.67
C PRO A 95 13.39 22.98 6.74
N ALA A 96 13.52 23.54 7.94
CA ALA A 96 12.64 23.26 9.05
C ALA A 96 11.22 23.79 8.78
N ARG A 97 10.21 23.03 9.20
CA ARG A 97 8.82 23.41 9.00
C ARG A 97 7.93 22.91 10.13
N ALA A 98 7.04 23.77 10.61
CA ALA A 98 6.15 23.46 11.71
C ALA A 98 5.26 22.26 11.37
N ASN A 99 5.26 21.23 12.24
CA ASN A 99 4.51 19.98 12.09
C ASN A 99 5.00 19.01 10.99
N TYR A 100 6.12 19.30 10.33
CA TYR A 100 6.74 18.39 9.36
C TYR A 100 8.07 17.88 9.90
N LEU A 101 8.33 16.59 9.69
CA LEU A 101 9.62 15.97 9.96
C LEU A 101 10.34 15.81 8.63
N GLY A 102 11.44 16.54 8.45
CA GLY A 102 12.32 16.40 7.28
C GLY A 102 13.02 15.05 7.30
N VAL A 103 13.00 14.35 6.17
CA VAL A 103 13.60 13.02 6.05
C VAL A 103 14.92 13.08 5.28
N PHE A 104 14.87 13.61 4.06
CA PHE A 104 16.04 13.82 3.21
C PHE A 104 15.74 14.88 2.15
N LYS A 105 16.79 15.38 1.51
CA LYS A 105 16.73 16.26 0.36
C LYS A 105 17.54 15.68 -0.79
N LEU A 106 17.13 16.01 -2.01
CA LEU A 106 17.79 15.61 -3.24
C LEU A 106 18.01 16.82 -4.12
N THR A 107 19.12 16.79 -4.84
CA THR A 107 19.47 17.81 -5.83
C THR A 107 19.47 17.16 -7.20
N LYS A 108 18.72 17.76 -8.12
CA LYS A 108 18.62 17.39 -9.52
C LYS A 108 19.22 18.49 -10.36
N VAL A 109 19.80 18.08 -11.47
CA VAL A 109 20.31 18.98 -12.48
C VAL A 109 19.59 18.64 -13.77
N GLU A 110 18.93 19.63 -14.35
CA GLU A 110 18.25 19.50 -15.63
C GLU A 110 18.79 20.54 -16.61
N GLY A 111 18.78 20.20 -17.90
CA GLY A 111 19.36 21.02 -18.97
C GLY A 111 20.83 20.70 -19.25
N GLU A 112 21.28 21.12 -20.43
CA GLU A 112 22.66 20.98 -20.91
C GLU A 112 23.28 22.35 -21.20
N GLY A 113 24.60 22.45 -21.05
CA GLY A 113 25.36 23.67 -21.35
C GLY A 113 24.93 24.88 -20.50
N ALA A 114 24.67 26.00 -21.16
CA ALA A 114 24.32 27.28 -20.51
C ALA A 114 22.89 27.31 -19.92
N ALA A 115 22.03 26.32 -20.22
CA ALA A 115 20.67 26.21 -19.70
C ALA A 115 20.56 25.26 -18.48
N ARG A 116 21.69 24.85 -17.90
CA ARG A 116 21.75 23.97 -16.74
C ARG A 116 21.14 24.64 -15.52
N GLN A 117 20.06 24.06 -14.99
CA GLN A 117 19.38 24.54 -13.79
C GLN A 117 19.38 23.46 -12.70
N GLU A 118 19.64 23.90 -11.47
CA GLU A 118 19.59 23.03 -10.29
C GLU A 118 18.23 23.11 -9.62
N PHE A 119 17.66 21.94 -9.38
CA PHE A 119 16.40 21.76 -8.68
C PHE A 119 16.66 21.04 -7.36
N GLU A 120 16.19 21.61 -6.26
CA GLU A 120 16.30 20.97 -4.94
C GLU A 120 14.91 20.57 -4.47
N PHE A 121 14.77 19.31 -4.07
CA PHE A 121 13.55 18.75 -3.53
C PHE A 121 13.78 18.17 -2.14
N ALA A 122 12.89 18.45 -1.20
CA ALA A 122 12.91 17.85 0.14
C ALA A 122 11.68 17.00 0.42
N TYR A 123 11.91 15.94 1.18
CA TYR A 123 10.89 14.99 1.62
C TYR A 123 10.59 15.18 3.08
N TYR A 124 9.30 15.18 3.39
CA TYR A 124 8.79 15.38 4.73
C TYR A 124 7.75 14.33 5.07
N THR A 125 7.60 14.05 6.36
CA THR A 125 6.41 13.38 6.88
C THR A 125 5.66 14.32 7.81
N ALA A 126 4.35 14.41 7.67
CA ALA A 126 3.50 15.18 8.59
C ALA A 126 2.43 14.28 9.19
N PRO A 127 2.00 14.54 10.45
CA PRO A 127 0.80 13.92 10.95
C PRO A 127 -0.42 14.41 10.16
N LYS A 128 -1.48 13.61 10.18
CA LYS A 128 -2.78 14.03 9.67
C LYS A 128 -3.21 15.33 10.36
N SER A 129 -3.48 16.36 9.55
CA SER A 129 -4.16 17.57 10.01
C SER A 129 -5.66 17.32 10.11
N ALA A 130 -6.37 17.97 11.04
CA ALA A 130 -7.81 17.81 11.23
C ALA A 130 -8.63 18.17 9.97
N SER A 131 -8.10 19.03 9.09
CA SER A 131 -8.72 19.44 7.83
C SER A 131 -8.31 18.59 6.61
N ALA A 132 -7.46 17.59 6.79
CA ALA A 132 -6.94 16.79 5.69
C ALA A 132 -7.87 15.63 5.30
N ILE A 133 -8.11 15.49 4.00
CA ILE A 133 -8.83 14.34 3.38
C ILE A 133 -8.05 13.02 3.58
N TRP A 134 -6.76 13.11 3.90
CA TRP A 134 -5.87 11.98 4.14
C TRP A 134 -6.34 11.11 5.31
N ARG A 135 -6.40 9.79 5.08
CA ARG A 135 -7.01 8.83 6.00
C ARG A 135 -6.01 8.29 7.01
N GLY A 136 -4.75 8.11 6.59
CA GLY A 136 -3.66 7.62 7.42
C GLY A 136 -3.28 8.53 8.59
N PRO A 137 -2.56 8.02 9.61
CA PRO A 137 -2.12 8.84 10.73
C PRO A 137 -1.03 9.84 10.30
N ARG A 138 -0.29 9.53 9.22
CA ARG A 138 0.73 10.40 8.63
C ARG A 138 0.67 10.34 7.10
N THR A 139 1.30 11.33 6.47
CA THR A 139 1.40 11.48 5.00
C THR A 139 2.81 11.90 4.62
N VAL A 140 3.33 11.36 3.51
CA VAL A 140 4.61 11.75 2.93
C VAL A 140 4.38 12.92 1.98
N TYR A 141 5.20 13.95 2.10
CA TYR A 141 5.18 15.13 1.25
C TYR A 141 6.52 15.30 0.55
N ARG A 142 6.46 15.84 -0.66
CA ARG A 142 7.60 16.31 -1.43
C ARG A 142 7.45 17.79 -1.68
N GLN A 143 8.52 18.53 -1.44
CA GLN A 143 8.55 19.96 -1.61
C GLN A 143 9.67 20.37 -2.55
N GLN A 144 9.40 21.28 -3.47
CA GLN A 144 10.46 21.98 -4.22
C GLN A 144 10.98 23.16 -3.39
N ILE A 145 12.29 23.19 -3.18
CA ILE A 145 13.01 24.24 -2.45
C ILE A 145 13.61 25.25 -3.43
N ALA A 146 14.32 24.75 -4.44
CA ALA A 146 15.00 25.56 -5.44
C ALA A 146 14.60 25.10 -6.86
N PRO A 147 14.36 26.03 -7.80
CA PRO A 147 14.08 27.45 -7.55
C PRO A 147 12.79 27.62 -6.71
N ALA A 148 12.75 28.66 -5.88
CA ALA A 148 11.59 28.94 -5.05
C ALA A 148 10.38 29.32 -5.91
N LEU A 149 9.30 28.56 -5.78
CA LEU A 149 8.05 28.79 -6.50
C LEU A 149 7.14 29.73 -5.70
N ALA A 150 6.50 30.67 -6.38
CA ALA A 150 5.44 31.51 -5.82
C ALA A 150 4.12 30.71 -5.76
N GLY A 151 4.01 29.76 -4.81
CA GLY A 151 2.83 28.91 -4.65
C GLY A 151 3.04 27.78 -3.65
N PRO A 152 2.07 26.86 -3.48
CA PRO A 152 2.26 25.68 -2.65
C PRO A 152 3.30 24.77 -3.31
N SER A 153 4.57 24.87 -2.91
CA SER A 153 5.63 24.04 -3.47
C SER A 153 5.64 22.61 -2.92
N THR A 154 4.60 22.23 -2.16
CA THR A 154 4.54 20.98 -1.37
C THR A 154 3.37 20.12 -1.82
N TYR A 155 3.66 18.89 -2.20
CA TYR A 155 2.70 17.93 -2.71
C TYR A 155 2.71 16.68 -1.85
N ALA A 156 1.52 16.18 -1.49
CA ALA A 156 1.39 14.90 -0.83
C ALA A 156 1.62 13.78 -1.85
N LEU A 157 2.45 12.81 -1.50
CA LEU A 157 2.76 11.65 -2.33
C LEU A 157 1.87 10.47 -1.99
N VAL A 158 1.81 10.14 -0.70
CA VAL A 158 1.09 8.97 -0.19
C VAL A 158 0.70 9.18 1.26
N ASP A 159 -0.47 8.71 1.62
CA ASP A 159 -0.94 8.68 3.01
C ASP A 159 -0.80 7.27 3.60
N ALA A 160 -1.52 7.02 4.70
CA ALA A 160 -1.50 5.72 5.38
C ALA A 160 -0.09 5.26 5.76
N ILE A 161 0.85 6.18 6.02
CA ILE A 161 2.14 5.83 6.61
C ILE A 161 2.03 5.81 8.14
N SER A 162 2.67 4.84 8.77
CA SER A 162 2.59 4.63 10.20
C SER A 162 3.28 5.74 11.00
N SER A 163 2.86 5.93 12.25
CA SER A 163 3.51 6.85 13.19
C SER A 163 4.73 6.27 13.90
N VAL A 164 5.00 4.97 13.69
CA VAL A 164 6.15 4.26 14.25
C VAL A 164 7.43 4.57 13.48
N ASN A 165 8.57 4.48 14.17
CA ASN A 165 9.87 4.56 13.52
C ASN A 165 10.15 3.23 12.79
N PRO A 166 10.48 3.24 11.49
CA PRO A 166 10.88 2.02 10.78
C PRO A 166 12.05 1.32 11.49
N ASN A 167 11.90 0.02 11.73
CA ASN A 167 12.89 -0.83 12.42
C ASN A 167 14.04 -1.29 11.51
N CYS A 168 14.08 -0.82 10.27
CA CYS A 168 15.14 -1.18 9.34
C CYS A 168 16.49 -0.58 9.77
N THR A 169 17.55 -1.28 9.37
CA THR A 169 18.94 -0.90 9.57
C THR A 169 19.61 -0.60 8.23
N GLY A 170 20.59 0.32 8.25
CA GLY A 170 21.36 0.71 7.08
C GLY A 170 22.65 1.40 7.48
N SER A 171 23.62 1.43 6.56
CA SER A 171 24.85 2.19 6.67
C SER A 171 24.65 3.64 6.21
N GLY A 172 25.39 4.57 6.81
CA GLY A 172 25.37 5.98 6.45
C GLY A 172 24.54 6.88 7.37
N ASN A 173 24.39 8.13 6.96
CA ASN A 173 23.69 9.16 7.72
C ASN A 173 22.17 8.95 7.60
N SER A 174 21.47 9.06 8.72
CA SER A 174 20.00 9.00 8.76
C SER A 174 19.46 10.17 9.58
N PRO A 175 18.27 10.71 9.27
CA PRO A 175 17.67 11.76 10.07
C PRO A 175 17.44 11.26 11.51
N PRO A 176 17.68 12.10 12.53
CA PRO A 176 17.63 11.71 13.94
C PRO A 176 16.23 11.31 14.40
N THR A 177 15.18 11.74 13.69
CA THR A 177 13.80 11.36 13.97
C THR A 177 13.09 11.00 12.67
N SER A 178 12.61 9.76 12.59
CA SER A 178 11.86 9.23 11.45
C SER A 178 10.55 8.59 11.95
N LYS A 179 9.44 8.88 11.26
CA LYS A 179 8.12 8.30 11.53
C LYS A 179 7.49 7.91 10.21
N GLY A 180 7.26 6.61 10.01
CA GLY A 180 6.69 6.06 8.79
C GLY A 180 7.67 5.98 7.61
N LEU A 181 8.59 6.92 7.46
CA LEU A 181 9.64 6.88 6.43
C LEU A 181 11.00 7.14 7.08
N LYS A 182 11.98 6.29 6.75
CA LYS A 182 13.36 6.38 7.19
C LYS A 182 14.28 6.15 6.02
N VAL A 183 15.39 6.88 6.00
CA VAL A 183 16.36 6.84 4.91
C VAL A 183 17.75 6.77 5.50
N PHE A 184 18.61 5.98 4.87
CA PHE A 184 20.04 5.93 5.14
C PHE A 184 20.78 6.35 3.88
N VAL A 185 21.64 7.35 4.00
CA VAL A 185 22.41 7.90 2.89
C VAL A 185 23.89 7.66 3.16
N GLN A 186 24.54 6.93 2.26
CA GLN A 186 25.97 6.66 2.29
C GLN A 186 26.63 7.32 1.09
N ASP A 187 27.69 8.08 1.35
CA ASP A 187 28.53 8.73 0.33
C ASP A 187 27.74 9.58 -0.69
N ASN A 188 26.65 10.21 -0.24
CA ASN A 188 25.71 11.03 -1.04
C ASN A 188 25.12 10.39 -2.31
N SER A 189 25.35 9.09 -2.51
CA SER A 189 25.07 8.38 -3.76
C SER A 189 24.30 7.08 -3.53
N TYR A 190 24.59 6.36 -2.45
CA TYR A 190 23.84 5.17 -2.07
C TYR A 190 22.76 5.53 -1.06
N VAL A 191 21.53 5.12 -1.34
CA VAL A 191 20.37 5.41 -0.49
C VAL A 191 19.59 4.13 -0.22
N LYS A 192 19.43 3.79 1.06
CA LYS A 192 18.49 2.77 1.52
C LYS A 192 17.24 3.44 2.10
N LEU A 193 16.08 3.06 1.58
CA LEU A 193 14.77 3.60 1.95
C LEU A 193 13.97 2.54 2.72
N CYS A 194 13.28 2.97 3.75
CA CYS A 194 12.33 2.14 4.47
C CYS A 194 11.04 2.89 4.72
N LEU A 195 9.94 2.33 4.25
CA LEU A 195 8.61 2.86 4.40
C LEU A 195 7.78 1.89 5.22
N VAL A 196 7.14 2.37 6.28
CA VAL A 196 6.16 1.62 7.05
C VAL A 196 4.78 2.20 6.77
N GLY A 197 4.00 1.46 6.00
CA GLY A 197 2.57 1.71 5.79
C GLY A 197 1.74 1.16 6.94
N GLN A 198 0.57 1.76 7.17
CA GLN A 198 -0.50 1.27 8.02
C GLN A 198 -1.63 0.74 7.13
N LEU A 199 -1.77 -0.58 7.10
CA LEU A 199 -2.82 -1.24 6.32
C LEU A 199 -4.15 -1.23 7.05
N ASN A 200 -4.15 -1.32 8.38
CA ASN A 200 -5.35 -1.13 9.19
C ASN A 200 -4.93 -0.70 10.61
N ASP A 201 -5.86 -0.56 11.55
CA ASP A 201 -5.57 -0.03 12.90
C ASP A 201 -4.48 -0.81 13.66
N SER A 202 -4.21 -2.08 13.29
CA SER A 202 -3.25 -2.95 13.97
C SER A 202 -2.13 -3.52 13.07
N ARG A 203 -2.33 -3.52 11.75
CA ARG A 203 -1.39 -4.11 10.78
C ARG A 203 -0.61 -3.02 10.08
N THR A 204 0.71 -3.19 10.08
CA THR A 204 1.65 -2.37 9.33
C THR A 204 2.34 -3.20 8.25
N LEU A 205 2.80 -2.53 7.20
CA LEU A 205 3.59 -3.12 6.13
C LEU A 205 4.94 -2.40 6.09
N LEU A 206 6.03 -3.14 6.24
CA LEU A 206 7.38 -2.63 6.02
C LEU A 206 7.78 -2.89 4.58
N LEU A 207 8.18 -1.84 3.87
CA LEU A 207 8.76 -1.89 2.54
C LEU A 207 10.19 -1.35 2.62
N GLU A 208 11.13 -2.12 2.08
CA GLU A 208 12.53 -1.72 1.99
C GLU A 208 12.98 -1.74 0.53
N THR A 209 13.75 -0.73 0.14
CA THR A 209 14.37 -0.67 -1.18
C THR A 209 15.66 0.13 -1.13
N GLN A 210 16.47 0.00 -2.17
CA GLN A 210 17.76 0.67 -2.29
C GLN A 210 17.92 1.27 -3.68
N ALA A 211 18.55 2.43 -3.74
CA ALA A 211 18.74 3.20 -4.96
C ALA A 211 20.11 3.86 -4.97
N PHE A 212 20.62 4.10 -6.18
CA PHE A 212 21.84 4.86 -6.43
C PHE A 212 21.48 6.13 -7.19
N THR A 213 22.14 7.25 -6.88
CA THR A 213 21.99 8.50 -7.63
C THR A 213 22.69 8.41 -8.99
N ARG A 214 22.34 9.29 -9.92
CA ARG A 214 23.01 9.41 -11.22
C ARG A 214 24.42 10.02 -11.11
N GLY A 215 24.65 10.82 -10.07
CA GLY A 215 25.87 11.63 -9.91
C GLY A 215 27.08 10.88 -9.34
N SER A 216 27.05 9.55 -9.24
CA SER A 216 28.18 8.70 -8.82
C SER A 216 29.12 8.37 -9.97
#